data_AF-A0A838PAF3-F1
#
_entry.id   AF-A0A838PAF3-F1
#
_cell.length_a   1.000
_cell.length_b   1.000
_cell.length_c   1.000
_cell.angle_alpha   90.00
_cell.angle_beta   90.00
_cell.angle_gamma   90.00
#
_symmetry.space_group_name_H-M   'P 1'
#
loop_
_entity.id
_entity.type
_entity.pdbx_description
1 polymer ?
#
loop_
_entity_poly.entity_id
_entity_poly.type
_entity_poly.pdbx_seq_one_letter_code
_entity_poly.pdbx_strand_id
1 'polypeptide(L)'
;MKTYSQTTVLAIVGSLFLSGSFFTRPSVQAQTTSKPINWAAYQDQAVDLMRQYLRINTSNPPGNEIEAAKFFKAIFDKESIQSEIFEYKPGRANIIARLKGNGSKRPIILLNHTDVVTADQSAWRVDPFSADIVEGSIYGRGALDMKGEGLLQLMTMIILARERAPLSRDVIFLATADEEVKDEGSIWMIANKADLFKNAEY
;
A
#
# COMPACT_ATOMS: atom_id res chain seq x y z
N MET A 1 21.85 -12.81 -75.11
CA MET A 1 21.29 -13.48 -73.92
C MET A 1 20.12 -12.65 -73.42
N LYS A 2 18.92 -13.24 -73.47
CA LYS A 2 17.59 -12.76 -73.03
C LYS A 2 16.91 -11.59 -73.79
N THR A 3 15.84 -11.99 -74.47
CA THR A 3 14.75 -11.25 -75.12
C THR A 3 13.66 -10.87 -74.12
N TYR A 4 12.91 -9.76 -74.34
CA TYR A 4 11.50 -9.75 -74.75
C TYR A 4 10.87 -8.33 -74.73
N SER A 5 10.24 -8.03 -75.85
CA SER A 5 9.25 -6.98 -76.20
C SER A 5 8.14 -6.73 -75.17
N GLN A 6 7.57 -5.50 -75.13
CA GLN A 6 6.15 -5.22 -75.44
C GLN A 6 5.83 -3.72 -75.35
N THR A 7 4.82 -3.37 -76.14
CA THR A 7 4.37 -2.06 -76.63
C THR A 7 3.24 -1.49 -75.75
N THR A 8 2.86 -0.21 -75.99
CA THR A 8 1.45 0.29 -75.99
C THR A 8 0.94 1.15 -74.80
N VAL A 9 0.75 2.45 -75.15
CA VAL A 9 -0.42 3.35 -74.94
C VAL A 9 -0.79 3.90 -73.55
N LEU A 10 -0.65 5.23 -73.47
CA LEU A 10 -1.58 6.28 -73.00
C LEU A 10 -2.71 5.91 -72.03
N ALA A 11 -2.72 6.53 -70.85
CA ALA A 11 -3.93 6.77 -70.06
C ALA A 11 -3.93 8.20 -69.51
N ILE A 12 -4.92 8.97 -69.96
CA ILE A 12 -5.32 10.27 -69.44
C ILE A 12 -5.99 10.02 -68.08
N VAL A 13 -5.50 10.65 -67.01
CA VAL A 13 -6.20 10.65 -65.71
C VAL A 13 -6.80 12.04 -65.50
N GLY A 14 -8.12 12.10 -65.58
CA GLY A 14 -8.92 13.26 -65.26
C GLY A 14 -8.97 13.52 -63.75
N SER A 15 -8.90 14.79 -63.37
CA SER A 15 -9.04 15.26 -61.99
C SER A 15 -10.52 15.24 -61.58
N LEU A 16 -10.88 14.37 -60.63
CA LEU A 16 -12.17 14.40 -59.96
C LEU A 16 -11.98 15.06 -58.59
N PHE A 17 -12.45 16.30 -58.44
CA PHE A 17 -12.52 16.98 -57.14
C PHE A 17 -13.71 16.42 -56.36
N LEU A 18 -13.45 15.56 -55.35
CA LEU A 18 -14.42 15.29 -54.29
C LEU A 18 -14.20 16.31 -53.16
N SER A 19 -15.18 17.20 -52.98
CA SER A 19 -15.31 18.04 -51.78
C SER A 19 -15.65 17.16 -50.57
N GLY A 20 -14.63 16.70 -49.86
CA GLY A 20 -14.79 16.06 -48.55
C GLY A 20 -14.92 17.12 -47.46
N SER A 21 -16.12 17.28 -46.90
CA SER A 21 -16.34 18.08 -45.69
C SER A 21 -15.58 17.45 -44.53
N PHE A 22 -14.45 18.07 -44.15
CA PHE A 22 -13.72 17.70 -42.94
C PHE A 22 -14.56 18.05 -41.71
N PHE A 23 -15.24 17.06 -41.14
CA PHE A 23 -15.73 17.15 -39.77
C PHE A 23 -14.51 17.11 -38.83
N THR A 24 -14.05 18.28 -38.40
CA THR A 24 -13.11 18.39 -37.29
C THR A 24 -13.81 17.88 -36.04
N ARG A 25 -13.46 16.67 -35.58
CA ARG A 25 -13.84 16.20 -34.25
C ARG A 25 -13.28 17.18 -33.23
N PRO A 26 -14.08 17.71 -32.29
CA PRO A 26 -13.53 18.50 -31.21
C PRO A 26 -12.58 17.61 -30.41
N SER A 27 -11.31 18.00 -30.37
CA SER A 27 -10.33 17.44 -29.44
C SER A 27 -10.79 17.82 -28.03
N VAL A 28 -11.39 16.86 -27.32
CA VAL A 28 -11.60 17.01 -25.88
C VAL A 28 -10.23 16.86 -25.24
N GLN A 29 -9.54 17.98 -25.07
CA GLN A 29 -8.36 18.04 -24.22
C GLN A 29 -8.86 17.86 -22.78
N ALA A 30 -8.78 16.63 -22.27
CA ALA A 30 -9.07 16.37 -20.86
C ALA A 30 -8.03 17.15 -20.02
N GLN A 31 -8.43 18.29 -19.49
CA GLN A 31 -7.66 19.00 -18.47
C GLN A 31 -7.74 18.15 -17.19
N THR A 32 -6.75 17.28 -17.00
CA THR A 32 -6.50 16.65 -15.69
C THR A 32 -5.86 17.68 -14.78
N THR A 33 -6.64 18.64 -14.28
CA THR A 33 -6.21 19.46 -13.15
C THR A 33 -6.43 18.65 -11.87
N SER A 34 -5.68 17.57 -11.67
CA SER A 34 -5.65 16.92 -10.36
C SER A 34 -5.04 17.89 -9.38
N LYS A 35 -5.76 18.22 -8.31
CA LYS A 35 -5.24 19.00 -7.19
C LYS A 35 -3.91 18.36 -6.73
N PRO A 36 -2.85 19.13 -6.48
CA PRO A 36 -1.60 18.56 -5.99
C PRO A 36 -1.81 17.91 -4.62
N ILE A 37 -1.15 16.77 -4.40
CA ILE A 37 -1.20 16.04 -3.13
C ILE A 37 -0.63 16.93 -2.03
N ASN A 38 -1.35 17.05 -0.92
CA ASN A 38 -0.90 17.82 0.25
C ASN A 38 0.03 16.98 1.13
N TRP A 39 1.29 16.85 0.71
CA TRP A 39 2.28 16.05 1.43
C TRP A 39 2.53 16.49 2.87
N ALA A 40 2.46 17.79 3.16
CA ALA A 40 2.66 18.30 4.51
C ALA A 40 1.61 17.78 5.50
N ALA A 41 0.33 17.76 5.10
CA ALA A 41 -0.73 17.22 5.94
C ALA A 41 -0.56 15.71 6.21
N TYR A 42 -0.08 14.94 5.23
CA TYR A 42 0.22 13.52 5.42
C TYR A 42 1.44 13.30 6.31
N GLN A 43 2.45 14.17 6.24
CA GLN A 43 3.62 14.10 7.10
C GLN A 43 3.23 14.31 8.58
N ASP A 44 2.46 15.35 8.88
CA ASP A 44 2.01 15.62 10.26
C ASP A 44 1.13 14.46 10.78
N GLN A 45 0.21 13.97 9.95
CA GLN A 45 -0.60 12.80 10.28
C GLN A 45 0.25 11.55 10.54
N ALA A 46 1.31 11.33 9.75
CA ALA A 46 2.20 10.19 9.94
C ALA A 46 2.92 10.28 11.29
N VAL A 47 3.45 11.45 11.67
CA VAL A 47 4.10 11.63 12.98
C VAL A 47 3.13 11.36 14.13
N ASP A 48 1.90 11.88 14.05
CA ASP A 48 0.89 11.67 15.10
C ASP A 48 0.47 10.21 15.22
N LEU A 49 0.30 9.51 14.09
CA LEU A 49 -0.02 8.08 14.08
C LEU A 49 1.18 7.23 14.54
N MET A 50 2.41 7.60 14.21
CA MET A 50 3.61 6.92 14.71
C MET A 50 3.67 6.96 16.22
N ARG A 51 3.41 8.13 16.80
CA ARG A 51 3.44 8.29 18.25
C ARG A 51 2.37 7.47 18.95
N GLN A 52 1.18 7.40 18.37
CA GLN A 52 0.12 6.52 18.86
C GLN A 52 0.52 5.04 18.76
N TYR A 53 1.08 4.62 17.63
CA TYR A 53 1.44 3.23 17.41
C TYR A 53 2.60 2.75 18.30
N LEU A 54 3.61 3.60 18.50
CA LEU A 54 4.73 3.32 19.41
C LEU A 54 4.31 3.21 20.87
N ARG A 55 3.23 3.89 21.29
CA ARG A 55 2.70 3.80 22.65
C ARG A 55 1.98 2.48 22.94
N ILE A 56 1.64 1.72 21.91
CA ILE A 56 1.04 0.40 22.07
C ILE A 56 2.15 -0.57 22.43
N ASN A 57 2.25 -0.94 23.71
CA ASN A 57 3.21 -1.94 24.13
C ASN A 57 2.78 -3.33 23.62
N THR A 58 3.56 -3.84 22.68
CA THR A 58 3.44 -5.17 22.06
C THR A 58 4.70 -6.02 22.32
N SER A 59 5.40 -5.76 23.44
CA SER A 59 6.61 -6.51 23.78
C SER A 59 6.34 -8.00 23.88
N ASN A 60 7.16 -8.78 23.18
CA ASN A 60 7.06 -10.23 23.12
C ASN A 60 8.29 -10.87 23.81
N PRO A 61 8.10 -11.69 24.86
CA PRO A 61 6.85 -12.04 25.54
C PRO A 61 6.27 -10.91 26.42
N PRO A 62 4.95 -10.91 26.71
CA PRO A 62 3.95 -11.91 26.31
C PRO A 62 3.32 -11.72 24.92
N GLY A 63 3.61 -10.63 24.22
CA GLY A 63 2.84 -10.13 23.08
C GLY A 63 1.86 -9.06 23.53
N ASN A 64 0.81 -8.82 22.73
CA ASN A 64 -0.36 -7.92 22.91
C ASN A 64 -0.76 -7.28 21.55
N GLU A 65 -0.46 -7.97 20.46
CA GLU A 65 -0.61 -7.52 19.07
C GLU A 65 -2.07 -7.26 18.71
N ILE A 66 -3.03 -7.78 19.49
CA ILE A 66 -4.45 -7.43 19.35
C ILE A 66 -4.68 -5.92 19.47
N GLU A 67 -3.93 -5.20 20.31
CA GLU A 67 -4.09 -3.75 20.45
C GLU A 67 -3.52 -2.99 19.24
N ALA A 68 -2.43 -3.49 18.65
CA ALA A 68 -1.91 -2.97 17.38
C ALA A 68 -2.89 -3.25 16.22
N ALA A 69 -3.46 -4.45 16.16
CA ALA A 69 -4.46 -4.82 15.17
C ALA A 69 -5.72 -3.93 15.28
N LYS A 70 -6.22 -3.67 16.50
CA LYS A 70 -7.34 -2.75 16.74
C LYS A 70 -7.01 -1.32 16.32
N PHE A 71 -5.79 -0.84 16.59
CA PHE A 71 -5.32 0.47 16.14
C PHE A 71 -5.40 0.60 14.62
N PHE A 72 -4.84 -0.35 13.88
CA PHE A 72 -4.91 -0.35 12.42
C PHE A 72 -6.35 -0.45 11.91
N LYS A 73 -7.16 -1.34 12.50
CA LYS A 73 -8.56 -1.52 12.11
C LYS A 73 -9.38 -0.25 12.28
N ALA A 74 -9.24 0.47 13.38
CA ALA A 74 -9.97 1.72 13.61
C ALA A 74 -9.65 2.77 12.53
N ILE A 75 -8.40 2.82 12.06
CA ILE A 75 -7.97 3.72 10.99
C ILE A 75 -8.52 3.26 9.65
N PHE A 76 -8.41 1.98 9.32
CA PHE A 76 -8.96 1.44 8.07
C PHE A 76 -10.47 1.63 7.99
N ASP A 77 -11.21 1.39 9.08
CA ASP A 77 -12.66 1.60 9.15
C ASP A 77 -13.00 3.09 8.89
N LYS A 78 -12.23 4.03 9.47
CA LYS A 78 -12.39 5.48 9.22
C LYS A 78 -12.16 5.86 7.75
N GLU A 79 -11.20 5.23 7.08
CA GLU A 79 -10.90 5.45 5.67
C GLU A 79 -11.79 4.61 4.72
N SER A 80 -12.75 3.84 5.26
CA SER A 80 -13.58 2.90 4.49
C SER A 80 -12.77 1.85 3.72
N ILE A 81 -11.62 1.46 4.26
CA ILE A 81 -10.76 0.40 3.72
C ILE A 81 -11.16 -0.92 4.39
N GLN A 82 -11.50 -1.92 3.57
CA GLN A 82 -11.88 -3.24 4.10
C GLN A 82 -10.69 -3.89 4.81
N SER A 83 -10.91 -4.27 6.07
CA SER A 83 -9.92 -4.91 6.93
C SER A 83 -10.54 -5.94 7.88
N GLU A 84 -9.76 -6.95 8.26
CA GLU A 84 -10.17 -8.03 9.15
C GLU A 84 -9.04 -8.40 10.12
N ILE A 85 -9.39 -8.61 11.39
CA ILE A 85 -8.48 -9.05 12.45
C ILE A 85 -8.65 -10.55 12.67
N PHE A 86 -7.53 -11.26 12.81
CA PHE A 86 -7.50 -12.67 13.16
C PHE A 86 -6.72 -12.89 14.45
N GLU A 87 -7.42 -13.04 15.56
CA GLU A 87 -6.83 -13.45 16.84
C GLU A 87 -6.69 -14.97 16.87
N TYR A 88 -5.45 -15.46 16.79
CA TYR A 88 -5.16 -16.90 16.71
C TYR A 88 -4.81 -17.51 18.07
N LYS A 89 -4.45 -16.66 19.05
CA LYS A 89 -4.29 -16.98 20.48
C LYS A 89 -4.72 -15.76 21.30
N PRO A 90 -5.09 -15.92 22.59
CA PRO A 90 -5.49 -14.78 23.44
C PRO A 90 -4.44 -13.65 23.41
N GLY A 91 -4.85 -12.47 22.96
CA GLY A 91 -4.00 -11.28 22.84
C GLY A 91 -3.08 -11.25 21.61
N ARG A 92 -2.97 -12.33 20.84
CA ARG A 92 -2.09 -12.45 19.67
C ARG A 92 -2.92 -12.42 18.39
N ALA A 93 -2.77 -11.37 17.60
CA ALA A 93 -3.60 -11.18 16.42
C ALA A 93 -2.82 -10.64 15.21
N ASN A 94 -3.25 -11.08 14.04
CA ASN A 94 -2.85 -10.51 12.75
C ASN A 94 -3.96 -9.57 12.25
N ILE A 95 -3.62 -8.64 11.35
CA ILE A 95 -4.61 -7.86 10.59
C ILE A 95 -4.26 -7.83 9.12
N ILE A 96 -5.28 -7.95 8.27
CA ILE A 96 -5.17 -7.75 6.83
C ILE A 96 -6.11 -6.64 6.38
N ALA A 97 -5.68 -5.81 5.44
CA ALA A 97 -6.52 -4.84 4.76
C ALA A 97 -6.22 -4.83 3.25
N ARG A 98 -7.19 -4.42 2.43
CA ARG A 98 -7.05 -4.48 0.97
C ARG A 98 -7.68 -3.30 0.26
N LEU A 99 -6.91 -2.70 -0.65
CA LEU A 99 -7.41 -1.82 -1.69
C LEU A 99 -7.48 -2.57 -3.02
N LYS A 100 -8.61 -2.42 -3.73
CA LYS A 100 -8.85 -3.10 -5.01
C LYS A 100 -8.28 -2.29 -6.17
N GLY A 101 -7.54 -2.98 -7.04
CA GLY A 101 -7.19 -2.47 -8.36
C GLY A 101 -8.13 -2.98 -9.45
N ASN A 102 -7.81 -2.66 -10.70
CA ASN A 102 -8.57 -3.12 -11.85
C ASN A 102 -8.30 -4.59 -12.25
N GLY A 103 -7.45 -5.29 -11.49
CA GLY A 103 -7.14 -6.71 -11.71
C GLY A 103 -6.17 -7.00 -12.86
N SER A 104 -5.57 -5.98 -13.49
CA SER A 104 -4.63 -6.17 -14.62
C SER A 104 -3.30 -6.81 -14.21
N LYS A 105 -2.94 -6.73 -12.93
CA LYS A 105 -1.71 -7.30 -12.36
C LYS A 105 -2.02 -8.03 -11.05
N ARG A 106 -1.14 -8.98 -10.68
CA ARG A 106 -1.22 -9.68 -9.40
C ARG A 106 -1.15 -8.70 -8.22
N PRO A 107 -1.84 -8.97 -7.11
CA PRO A 107 -1.74 -8.16 -5.89
C PRO A 107 -0.29 -8.02 -5.42
N ILE A 108 0.02 -6.99 -4.63
CA ILE A 108 1.28 -6.87 -3.89
C ILE A 108 1.00 -6.83 -2.39
N ILE A 109 1.86 -7.45 -1.58
CA ILE A 109 1.76 -7.43 -0.12
C ILE A 109 2.74 -6.40 0.45
N LEU A 110 2.23 -5.54 1.31
CA LEU A 110 2.97 -4.72 2.25
C LEU A 110 2.95 -5.48 3.59
N LEU A 111 4.01 -6.23 3.86
CA LEU A 111 4.14 -7.11 5.03
C LEU A 111 4.91 -6.41 6.14
N ASN A 112 4.42 -6.50 7.37
CA ASN A 112 5.14 -6.09 8.57
C ASN A 112 4.77 -6.99 9.76
N HIS A 113 5.55 -6.93 10.85
CA HIS A 113 5.15 -7.48 12.15
C HIS A 113 4.88 -6.36 13.16
N THR A 114 4.07 -6.68 14.17
CA THR A 114 3.57 -5.71 15.15
C THR A 114 4.14 -5.90 16.55
N ASP A 115 4.66 -7.08 16.86
CA ASP A 115 5.41 -7.31 18.07
C ASP A 115 6.80 -6.70 18.00
N VAL A 116 7.40 -6.54 19.17
CA VAL A 116 8.72 -5.97 19.36
C VAL A 116 9.43 -6.73 20.45
N VAL A 117 10.75 -6.82 20.42
CA VAL A 117 11.49 -7.31 21.60
C VAL A 117 11.24 -6.45 22.85
N THR A 118 11.54 -7.01 24.02
CA THR A 118 11.50 -6.29 25.29
C THR A 118 12.48 -5.09 25.32
N ALA A 119 12.27 -4.18 26.26
CA ALA A 119 13.13 -3.02 26.46
C ALA A 119 13.48 -2.86 27.95
N ASP A 120 14.77 -2.72 28.24
CA ASP A 120 15.25 -2.36 29.58
C ASP A 120 15.19 -0.84 29.75
N GLN A 121 14.20 -0.35 30.51
CA GLN A 121 13.98 1.07 30.78
C GLN A 121 15.24 1.81 31.25
N SER A 122 16.16 1.16 31.98
CA SER A 122 17.35 1.81 32.52
C SER A 122 18.37 2.20 31.45
N ALA A 123 18.32 1.54 30.29
CA ALA A 123 19.19 1.80 29.14
C ALA A 123 18.62 2.86 28.18
N TRP A 124 17.43 3.40 28.45
CA TRP A 124 16.77 4.35 27.56
C TRP A 124 16.83 5.79 28.09
N ARG A 125 17.02 6.73 27.15
CA ARG A 125 16.98 8.18 27.41
C ARG A 125 15.59 8.67 27.84
N VAL A 126 14.54 7.98 27.40
CA VAL A 126 13.11 8.23 27.66
C VAL A 126 12.39 6.90 27.88
N ASP A 127 11.13 6.90 28.28
CA ASP A 127 10.35 5.65 28.32
C ASP A 127 10.26 5.02 26.90
N PRO A 128 10.59 3.72 26.71
CA PRO A 128 10.60 3.06 25.40
C PRO A 128 9.26 3.09 24.65
N PHE A 129 8.15 3.32 25.34
CA PHE A 129 6.81 3.40 24.76
C PHE A 129 6.21 4.80 24.91
N SER A 130 6.98 5.83 25.30
CA SER A 130 6.50 7.23 25.37
C SER A 130 6.18 7.84 24.00
N ALA A 131 6.94 7.42 22.97
CA ALA A 131 7.02 8.08 21.68
C ALA A 131 7.43 9.57 21.77
N ASP A 132 8.39 9.85 22.65
CA ASP A 132 8.95 11.19 22.82
C ASP A 132 9.83 11.58 21.62
N ILE A 133 9.78 12.86 21.27
CA ILE A 133 10.66 13.44 20.26
C ILE A 133 11.77 14.18 20.98
N VAL A 134 13.00 13.74 20.78
CA VAL A 134 14.19 14.34 21.39
C VAL A 134 15.15 14.71 20.27
N GLU A 135 15.53 15.98 20.21
CA GLU A 135 16.47 16.51 19.20
C GLU A 135 16.05 16.17 17.75
N GLY A 136 14.74 16.22 17.48
CA GLY A 136 14.17 15.94 16.16
C GLY A 136 14.01 14.45 15.82
N SER A 137 14.44 13.53 16.69
CA SER A 137 14.25 12.09 16.52
C SER A 137 13.13 11.58 17.40
N ILE A 138 12.25 10.73 16.86
CA ILE A 138 11.25 10.01 17.65
C ILE A 138 11.87 8.77 18.29
N TYR A 139 11.71 8.64 19.60
CA TYR A 139 12.21 7.50 20.38
C TYR A 139 11.07 6.55 20.70
N GLY A 140 11.24 5.27 20.36
CA GLY A 140 10.36 4.22 20.84
C GLY A 140 10.84 2.83 20.44
N ARG A 141 10.60 1.83 21.29
CA ARG A 141 10.76 0.42 20.97
C ARG A 141 9.80 0.08 19.84
N GLY A 142 10.36 -0.38 18.73
CA GLY A 142 9.62 -0.61 17.50
C GLY A 142 9.87 0.43 16.41
N ALA A 143 10.46 1.59 16.73
CA ALA A 143 10.54 2.70 15.77
C ALA A 143 11.29 2.35 14.49
N LEU A 144 12.40 1.61 14.62
CA LEU A 144 13.14 1.07 13.48
C LEU A 144 12.65 -0.34 13.10
N ASP A 145 12.36 -1.17 14.10
CA ASP A 145 12.09 -2.60 13.91
C ASP A 145 10.76 -3.03 14.56
N MET A 146 9.67 -3.15 13.79
CA MET A 146 9.50 -2.57 12.44
C MET A 146 8.26 -1.68 12.33
N LYS A 147 7.80 -1.11 13.45
CA LYS A 147 6.60 -0.26 13.50
C LYS A 147 6.68 0.95 12.58
N GLY A 148 7.88 1.48 12.33
CA GLY A 148 8.10 2.56 11.36
C GLY A 148 7.71 2.14 9.95
N GLU A 149 8.13 0.96 9.49
CA GLU A 149 7.72 0.42 8.20
C GLU A 149 6.22 0.11 8.17
N GLY A 150 5.69 -0.55 9.20
CA GLY A 150 4.25 -0.82 9.30
C GLY A 150 3.40 0.45 9.21
N LEU A 151 3.87 1.56 9.80
CA LEU A 151 3.21 2.86 9.65
C LEU A 151 3.31 3.42 8.22
N LEU A 152 4.48 3.35 7.57
CA LEU A 152 4.64 3.82 6.20
C LEU A 152 3.71 3.06 5.24
N GLN A 153 3.56 1.76 5.46
CA GLN A 153 2.63 0.91 4.74
C GLN A 153 1.17 1.31 5.02
N LEU A 154 0.79 1.61 6.27
CA LEU A 154 -0.52 2.18 6.60
C LEU A 154 -0.78 3.51 5.89
N MET A 155 0.17 4.46 5.96
CA MET A 155 0.04 5.77 5.31
C MET A 155 -0.10 5.62 3.79
N THR A 156 0.59 4.66 3.19
CA THR A 156 0.44 4.32 1.77
C THR A 156 -1.01 3.93 1.46
N MET A 157 -1.62 3.06 2.27
CA MET A 157 -3.03 2.68 2.11
C MET A 157 -3.97 3.89 2.23
N ILE A 158 -3.76 4.76 3.22
CA ILE A 158 -4.57 5.97 3.43
C ILE A 158 -4.48 6.91 2.21
N ILE A 159 -3.26 7.20 1.74
CA ILE A 159 -3.03 8.13 0.63
C ILE A 159 -3.64 7.57 -0.65
N LEU A 160 -3.43 6.28 -0.97
CA LEU A 160 -4.02 5.65 -2.16
C LEU A 160 -5.55 5.73 -2.15
N ALA A 161 -6.18 5.53 -1.00
CA ALA A 161 -7.63 5.61 -0.86
C ALA A 161 -8.14 7.06 -1.02
N ARG A 162 -7.56 8.02 -0.30
CA ARG A 162 -8.00 9.42 -0.31
C ARG A 162 -7.77 10.11 -1.66
N GLU A 163 -6.62 9.85 -2.29
CA GLU A 163 -6.27 10.41 -3.60
C GLU A 163 -6.94 9.65 -4.76
N ARG A 164 -7.69 8.57 -4.46
CA ARG A 164 -8.38 7.72 -5.45
C ARG A 164 -7.44 7.25 -6.57
N ALA A 165 -6.26 6.80 -6.17
CA ALA A 165 -5.22 6.41 -7.11
C ALA A 165 -5.72 5.29 -8.05
N PRO A 166 -5.49 5.37 -9.38
CA PRO A 166 -5.86 4.31 -10.30
C PRO A 166 -4.89 3.12 -10.13
N LEU A 167 -5.36 2.07 -9.45
CA LEU A 167 -4.56 0.89 -9.13
C LEU A 167 -4.68 -0.20 -10.21
N SER A 168 -3.54 -0.67 -10.74
CA SER A 168 -3.50 -1.81 -11.69
C SER A 168 -3.46 -3.19 -11.01
N ARG A 169 -3.24 -3.22 -9.70
CA ARG A 169 -3.21 -4.41 -8.83
C ARG A 169 -3.85 -4.07 -7.50
N ASP A 170 -4.29 -5.08 -6.78
CA ASP A 170 -4.66 -4.91 -5.37
C ASP A 170 -3.40 -4.58 -4.54
N VAL A 171 -3.55 -3.73 -3.53
CA VAL A 171 -2.53 -3.49 -2.51
C VAL A 171 -3.05 -4.08 -1.20
N ILE A 172 -2.29 -5.03 -0.65
CA ILE A 172 -2.64 -5.75 0.56
C ILE A 172 -1.72 -5.25 1.67
N PHE A 173 -2.29 -4.76 2.76
CA PHE A 173 -1.58 -4.56 4.00
C PHE A 173 -1.74 -5.83 4.85
N LEU A 174 -0.64 -6.41 5.32
CA LEU A 174 -0.67 -7.57 6.21
C LEU A 174 0.29 -7.31 7.37
N ALA A 175 -0.24 -7.19 8.58
CA ALA A 175 0.56 -7.06 9.79
C ALA A 175 0.40 -8.33 10.64
N THR A 176 1.52 -8.99 10.94
CA THR A 176 1.54 -10.26 11.67
C THR A 176 2.04 -10.10 13.10
N ALA A 177 1.76 -11.11 13.93
CA ALA A 177 2.25 -11.23 15.29
C ALA A 177 3.34 -12.30 15.42
N ASP A 178 4.11 -12.22 16.50
CA ASP A 178 5.09 -13.22 16.96
C ASP A 178 6.35 -13.40 16.10
N GLU A 179 6.69 -12.45 15.24
CA GLU A 179 7.89 -12.55 14.37
C GLU A 179 9.17 -12.63 15.22
N GLU A 180 9.26 -11.82 16.28
CA GLU A 180 10.47 -11.65 17.11
C GLU A 180 10.83 -12.90 17.94
N VAL A 181 9.97 -13.94 17.92
CA VAL A 181 10.19 -15.17 18.69
C VAL A 181 9.95 -16.44 17.89
N LYS A 182 8.85 -16.57 17.12
CA LYS A 182 8.46 -17.86 16.51
C LYS A 182 7.72 -17.81 15.18
N ASP A 183 7.34 -16.65 14.67
CA ASP A 183 6.52 -16.47 13.47
C ASP A 183 5.12 -17.11 13.53
N GLU A 184 4.57 -17.37 14.73
CA GLU A 184 3.29 -18.09 14.82
C GLU A 184 2.14 -17.38 14.09
N GLY A 185 2.13 -16.04 14.07
CA GLY A 185 1.11 -15.26 13.39
C GLY A 185 1.13 -15.45 11.87
N SER A 186 2.31 -15.36 11.25
CA SER A 186 2.47 -15.53 9.79
C SER A 186 2.23 -16.98 9.37
N ILE A 187 2.75 -17.95 10.13
CA ILE A 187 2.50 -19.39 9.93
C ILE A 187 1.00 -19.67 10.00
N TRP A 188 0.29 -19.11 10.98
CA TRP A 188 -1.15 -19.30 11.10
C TRP A 188 -1.92 -18.70 9.92
N MET A 189 -1.53 -17.51 9.44
CA MET A 189 -2.15 -16.91 8.25
C MET A 189 -1.98 -17.77 7.01
N ILE A 190 -0.79 -18.35 6.79
CA ILE A 190 -0.53 -19.26 5.66
C ILE A 190 -1.39 -20.52 5.79
N ALA A 191 -1.50 -21.10 6.98
CA ALA A 191 -2.26 -22.33 7.19
C ALA A 191 -3.77 -22.14 7.07
N ASN A 192 -4.32 -20.99 7.50
CA ASN A 192 -5.76 -20.83 7.71
C ASN A 192 -6.42 -19.79 6.80
N LYS A 193 -5.64 -18.87 6.24
CA LYS A 193 -6.13 -17.68 5.51
C LYS A 193 -5.35 -17.39 4.23
N ALA A 194 -4.60 -18.37 3.70
CA ALA A 194 -3.81 -18.19 2.48
C ALA A 194 -4.65 -17.80 1.27
N ASP A 195 -5.93 -18.17 1.21
CA ASP A 195 -6.85 -17.74 0.15
C ASP A 195 -6.93 -16.20 0.03
N LEU A 196 -6.70 -15.48 1.14
CA LEU A 196 -6.67 -14.03 1.16
C LEU A 196 -5.43 -13.41 0.51
N PHE A 197 -4.36 -14.15 0.20
CA PHE A 197 -3.12 -13.53 -0.32
C PHE A 197 -2.24 -14.44 -1.19
N LYS A 198 -2.56 -15.73 -1.37
CA LYS A 198 -1.73 -16.72 -2.09
C LYS A 198 -1.39 -16.38 -3.54
N ASN A 199 -2.13 -15.47 -4.18
CA ASN A 199 -1.88 -15.04 -5.56
C ASN A 199 -1.08 -13.72 -5.64
N ALA A 200 -0.67 -13.15 -4.51
CA ALA A 200 0.08 -11.90 -4.47
C ALA A 200 1.56 -12.09 -4.82
N GLU A 201 2.21 -11.00 -5.23
CA GLU A 201 3.66 -10.85 -5.35
C GLU A 201 4.21 -10.23 -4.06
N TYR A 202 5.50 -10.46 -3.82
CA TYR A 202 6.29 -9.95 -2.69
C TYR A 202 7.56 -9.29 -3.22
#